data_AF-A0A7J5BA63-F1
#
_entry.id   AF-A0A7J5BA63-F1
#
_cell.length_a   1.000
_cell.length_b   1.000
_cell.length_c   1.000
_cell.angle_alpha   90.00
_cell.angle_beta   90.00
_cell.angle_gamma   90.00
#
_symmetry.space_group_name_H-M   'P 1'
#
loop_
_entity.id
_entity.type
_entity.pdbx_description
1 polymer ?
#
loop_
_entity_poly.entity_id
_entity_poly.type
_entity_poly.pdbx_seq_one_letter_code
_entity_poly.pdbx_strand_id
1 'polypeptide(L)'
;MPFVSALRNAAPAVASLSQNSEEYWFLEDVFQRILHGDIEDAYDAVELLEENIDEYLEDGEDFPEAAAFAFAEEPEEYTEALAEALWAAAYTTAQAWDEETTDTDRFVEAIGALEELGIDAGIFTDFADVEPREGQRGAVVLWVNAWENFDNDDAVPVMLSLAERGDATMDEVEADAIGAFSEAGLAAERTEHRGFIVVPMRWRHHVSSWEDAGGHEV
;
A
#
# COMPACT_ATOMS: atom_id res chain seq x y z
N MET A 1 14.32 9.67 -7.96
CA MET A 1 13.12 8.86 -7.65
C MET A 1 12.68 8.13 -8.91
N PRO A 2 12.17 6.88 -8.81
CA PRO A 2 11.79 6.06 -9.97
C PRO A 2 10.78 6.71 -10.92
N PHE A 3 9.85 7.51 -10.38
CA PHE A 3 8.78 8.15 -11.15
C PHE A 3 9.18 9.42 -11.92
N VAL A 4 10.37 10.01 -11.70
CA VAL A 4 10.78 11.26 -12.37
C VAL A 4 10.79 11.12 -13.89
N SER A 5 11.18 9.95 -14.41
CA SER A 5 11.13 9.72 -15.86
C SER A 5 9.71 9.58 -16.39
N ALA A 6 8.79 9.02 -15.60
CA ALA A 6 7.39 8.89 -15.99
C ALA A 6 6.74 10.28 -16.06
N LEU A 7 6.93 11.11 -15.02
CA LEU A 7 6.46 12.50 -15.01
C LEU A 7 6.96 13.28 -16.23
N ARG A 8 8.26 13.18 -16.58
CA ARG A 8 8.83 13.87 -17.76
C ARG A 8 8.18 13.50 -19.09
N ASN A 9 7.64 12.29 -19.18
CA ASN A 9 7.02 11.76 -20.39
C ASN A 9 5.50 11.97 -20.42
N ALA A 10 4.91 12.46 -19.33
CA ALA A 10 3.48 12.75 -19.22
C ALA A 10 3.09 14.06 -19.94
N ALA A 11 1.81 14.42 -19.83
CA ALA A 11 1.30 15.69 -20.34
C ALA A 11 2.13 16.88 -19.82
N PRO A 12 2.29 17.98 -20.60
CA PRO A 12 3.19 19.08 -20.24
C PRO A 12 2.97 19.68 -18.84
N ALA A 13 1.74 19.74 -18.35
CA ALA A 13 1.41 20.24 -17.03
C ALA A 13 1.97 19.34 -15.91
N VAL A 14 1.80 18.01 -16.03
CA VAL A 14 2.38 17.00 -15.13
C VAL A 14 3.91 16.98 -15.24
N ALA A 15 4.46 17.09 -16.45
CA ALA A 15 5.90 17.09 -16.67
C ALA A 15 6.64 18.22 -15.96
N SER A 16 5.95 19.33 -15.64
CA SER A 16 6.52 20.44 -14.88
C SER A 16 6.95 20.02 -13.45
N LEU A 17 6.24 19.07 -12.83
CA LEU A 17 6.55 18.56 -11.49
C LEU A 17 7.89 17.79 -11.46
N SER A 18 8.34 17.26 -12.59
CA SER A 18 9.60 16.50 -12.67
C SER A 18 10.88 17.33 -12.45
N GLN A 19 10.77 18.67 -12.44
CA GLN A 19 11.90 19.57 -12.27
C GLN A 19 12.35 19.66 -10.81
N ASN A 20 11.37 19.65 -9.89
CA ASN A 20 11.56 19.76 -8.45
C ASN A 20 10.77 18.68 -7.71
N SER A 21 10.72 17.46 -8.23
CA SER A 21 9.86 16.40 -7.69
C SER A 21 10.11 16.09 -6.20
N GLU A 22 11.32 16.37 -5.70
CA GLU A 22 11.70 16.17 -4.29
C GLU A 22 11.00 17.17 -3.34
N GLU A 23 10.43 18.26 -3.86
CA GLU A 23 9.69 19.27 -3.08
C GLU A 23 8.22 18.87 -2.85
N TYR A 24 7.70 17.91 -3.63
CA TYR A 24 6.30 17.47 -3.56
C TYR A 24 6.21 16.10 -2.87
N TRP A 25 6.09 16.13 -1.54
CA TRP A 25 6.07 14.92 -0.70
C TRP A 25 5.01 13.90 -1.15
N PHE A 26 3.85 14.38 -1.61
CA PHE A 26 2.72 13.55 -2.01
C PHE A 26 3.02 12.69 -3.24
N LEU A 27 3.98 13.07 -4.09
CA LEU A 27 4.36 12.27 -5.26
C LEU A 27 5.06 10.96 -4.85
N GLU A 28 5.96 11.03 -3.86
CA GLU A 28 6.61 9.85 -3.31
C GLU A 28 5.63 9.05 -2.45
N ASP A 29 4.78 9.72 -1.68
CA ASP A 29 3.74 9.07 -0.85
C ASP A 29 2.82 8.18 -1.70
N VAL A 30 2.18 8.75 -2.72
CA VAL A 30 1.27 8.02 -3.62
C VAL A 30 2.01 6.93 -4.40
N PHE A 31 3.22 7.22 -4.89
CA PHE A 31 4.04 6.21 -5.57
C PHE A 31 4.33 4.99 -4.67
N GLN A 32 4.72 5.21 -3.41
CA GLN A 32 5.04 4.15 -2.47
C GLN A 32 3.78 3.37 -2.07
N ARG A 33 2.63 4.04 -1.86
CA ARG A 33 1.36 3.37 -1.58
C ARG A 33 0.92 2.45 -2.71
N ILE A 34 1.04 2.88 -3.97
CA ILE A 34 0.79 2.01 -5.13
C ILE A 34 1.79 0.86 -5.16
N LEU A 35 3.09 1.15 -5.02
CA LEU A 35 4.14 0.13 -5.09
C LEU A 35 4.02 -0.93 -3.97
N HIS A 36 3.48 -0.54 -2.82
CA HIS A 36 3.28 -1.41 -1.67
C HIS A 36 1.88 -2.03 -1.60
N GLY A 37 0.97 -1.68 -2.51
CA GLY A 37 -0.39 -2.23 -2.55
C GLY A 37 -1.31 -1.71 -1.44
N ASP A 38 -1.00 -0.54 -0.86
CA ASP A 38 -1.96 0.21 -0.02
C ASP A 38 -3.06 0.83 -0.90
N ILE A 39 -2.69 1.23 -2.12
CA ILE A 39 -3.60 1.67 -3.16
C ILE A 39 -3.57 0.63 -4.29
N GLU A 40 -4.68 -0.08 -4.48
CA GLU A 40 -4.86 -1.07 -5.54
C GLU A 40 -5.88 -0.62 -6.61
N ASP A 41 -6.69 0.40 -6.31
CA ASP A 41 -7.64 1.03 -7.24
C ASP A 41 -7.06 2.35 -7.78
N ALA A 42 -7.10 2.53 -9.10
CA ALA A 42 -6.62 3.74 -9.76
C ALA A 42 -7.38 5.00 -9.30
N TYR A 43 -8.67 4.90 -9.02
CA TYR A 43 -9.50 6.02 -8.61
C TYR A 43 -9.11 6.53 -7.22
N ASP A 44 -8.73 5.64 -6.31
CA ASP A 44 -8.24 6.02 -4.97
C ASP A 44 -6.95 6.86 -5.06
N ALA A 45 -6.07 6.56 -6.02
CA ALA A 45 -4.88 7.38 -6.28
C ALA A 45 -5.24 8.78 -6.81
N VAL A 46 -6.27 8.88 -7.66
CA VAL A 46 -6.77 10.14 -8.22
C VAL A 46 -7.35 11.02 -7.11
N GLU A 47 -8.25 10.46 -6.29
CA GLU A 47 -8.86 11.19 -5.16
C GLU A 47 -7.79 11.67 -4.17
N LEU A 48 -6.84 10.81 -3.80
CA LEU A 48 -5.77 11.17 -2.87
C LEU A 48 -4.85 12.26 -3.44
N LEU A 49 -4.56 12.25 -4.74
CA LEU A 49 -3.78 13.31 -5.37
C LEU A 49 -4.53 14.63 -5.41
N GLU A 50 -5.84 14.61 -5.68
CA GLU A 50 -6.68 15.81 -5.64
C GLU A 50 -6.66 16.44 -4.25
N GLU A 51 -6.92 15.65 -3.21
CA GLU A 51 -6.90 16.10 -1.81
C GLU A 51 -5.53 16.68 -1.41
N ASN A 52 -4.44 15.97 -1.75
CA ASN A 52 -3.09 16.40 -1.39
C ASN A 52 -2.68 17.69 -2.12
N ILE A 53 -3.06 17.85 -3.40
CA ILE A 53 -2.74 19.08 -4.16
C ILE A 53 -3.55 20.26 -3.61
N ASP A 54 -4.83 20.06 -3.29
CA ASP A 54 -5.65 21.10 -2.67
C ASP A 54 -5.04 21.56 -1.34
N GLU A 55 -4.68 20.63 -0.44
CA GLU A 55 -4.01 20.95 0.83
C GLU A 55 -2.69 21.71 0.60
N TYR A 56 -1.86 21.23 -0.33
CA TYR A 56 -0.59 21.84 -0.68
C TYR A 56 -0.73 23.29 -1.17
N LEU A 57 -1.75 23.56 -2.00
CA LEU A 57 -2.07 24.89 -2.50
C LEU A 57 -2.67 25.81 -1.43
N GLU A 58 -3.52 25.27 -0.54
CA GLU A 58 -4.12 26.02 0.57
C GLU A 58 -3.07 26.51 1.58
N ASP A 59 -2.02 25.71 1.82
CA ASP A 59 -0.89 26.06 2.67
C ASP A 59 0.04 27.13 2.04
N GLY A 60 -0.20 27.50 0.79
CA GLY A 60 0.54 28.53 0.08
C GLY A 60 1.96 28.10 -0.28
N GLU A 61 2.17 26.79 -0.45
CA GLU A 61 3.44 26.24 -0.93
C GLU A 61 3.69 26.60 -2.40
N ASP A 62 4.96 26.56 -2.81
CA ASP A 62 5.37 26.93 -4.16
C ASP A 62 5.04 25.78 -5.12
N PHE A 63 3.95 25.92 -5.87
CA PHE A 63 3.52 24.94 -6.87
C PHE A 63 3.76 25.47 -8.29
N PRO A 64 4.22 24.67 -9.26
CA PRO A 64 4.54 25.16 -10.59
C PRO A 64 3.32 25.81 -11.25
N GLU A 65 3.46 27.03 -11.77
CA GLU A 65 2.35 27.81 -12.34
C GLU A 65 1.55 27.03 -13.41
N ALA A 66 2.25 26.24 -14.24
CA ALA A 66 1.61 25.42 -15.26
C ALA A 66 0.79 24.24 -14.68
N ALA A 67 1.27 23.64 -13.58
CA ALA A 67 0.56 22.60 -12.85
C ALA A 67 -0.64 23.19 -12.11
N ALA A 68 -0.44 24.28 -11.36
CA ALA A 68 -1.49 24.99 -10.64
C ALA A 68 -2.62 25.44 -11.58
N PHE A 69 -2.27 25.98 -12.76
CA PHE A 69 -3.26 26.40 -13.75
C PHE A 69 -4.05 25.22 -14.32
N ALA A 70 -3.38 24.12 -14.69
CA ALA A 70 -4.05 22.94 -15.23
C ALA A 70 -5.00 22.31 -14.21
N PHE A 71 -4.53 22.14 -12.97
CA PHE A 71 -5.35 21.63 -11.87
C PHE A 71 -6.56 22.53 -11.58
N ALA A 72 -6.40 23.86 -11.61
CA ALA A 72 -7.51 24.78 -11.36
C ALA A 72 -8.59 24.78 -12.46
N GLU A 73 -8.23 24.49 -13.71
CA GLU A 73 -9.19 24.44 -14.83
C GLU A 73 -9.89 23.08 -14.89
N GLU A 74 -9.14 21.98 -14.76
CA GLU A 74 -9.59 20.61 -14.95
C GLU A 74 -8.89 19.69 -13.91
N PRO A 75 -9.32 19.72 -12.62
CA PRO A 75 -8.64 19.01 -11.53
C PRO A 75 -8.62 17.50 -11.75
N GLU A 76 -9.75 16.91 -12.11
CA GLU A 76 -9.91 15.47 -12.38
C GLU A 76 -9.00 14.99 -13.53
N GLU A 77 -8.98 15.68 -14.67
CA GLU A 77 -8.11 15.32 -15.80
C GLU A 77 -6.61 15.47 -15.44
N TYR A 78 -6.28 16.49 -14.64
CA TYR A 78 -4.90 16.70 -14.19
C TYR A 78 -4.45 15.61 -13.22
N THR A 79 -5.27 15.27 -12.21
CA THR A 79 -4.94 14.25 -11.21
C THR A 79 -4.94 12.86 -11.80
N GLU A 80 -5.81 12.57 -12.76
CA GLU A 80 -5.80 11.32 -13.52
C GLU A 80 -4.51 11.15 -14.31
N ALA A 81 -4.09 12.15 -15.09
CA ALA A 81 -2.83 12.10 -15.83
C ALA A 81 -1.60 12.01 -14.90
N LEU A 82 -1.67 12.58 -13.70
CA LEU A 82 -0.62 12.46 -12.69
C LEU A 82 -0.59 11.07 -12.07
N ALA A 83 -1.75 10.52 -11.69
CA ALA A 83 -1.92 9.18 -11.15
C ALA A 83 -1.41 8.14 -12.14
N GLU A 84 -1.80 8.23 -13.41
CA GLU A 84 -1.34 7.33 -14.47
C GLU A 84 0.20 7.33 -14.58
N ALA A 85 0.83 8.50 -14.50
CA ALA A 85 2.28 8.61 -14.55
C ALA A 85 2.98 7.96 -13.34
N LEU A 86 2.45 8.14 -12.13
CA LEU A 86 2.96 7.49 -10.92
C LEU A 86 2.73 5.97 -10.96
N TRP A 87 1.54 5.55 -11.39
CA TRP A 87 1.16 4.14 -11.55
C TRP A 87 2.05 3.43 -12.55
N ALA A 88 2.28 4.03 -13.72
CA ALA A 88 3.17 3.49 -14.73
C ALA A 88 4.61 3.28 -14.20
N ALA A 89 5.08 4.18 -13.34
CA ALA A 89 6.38 4.04 -12.68
C ALA A 89 6.38 2.90 -11.65
N ALA A 90 5.34 2.78 -10.83
CA ALA A 90 5.20 1.70 -9.86
C ALA A 90 5.10 0.34 -10.56
N TYR A 91 4.24 0.25 -11.58
CA TYR A 91 4.10 -0.91 -12.45
C TYR A 91 5.44 -1.32 -13.08
N THR A 92 6.16 -0.38 -13.69
CA THR A 92 7.49 -0.65 -14.28
C THR A 92 8.50 -1.11 -13.22
N THR A 93 8.41 -0.60 -12.00
CA THR A 93 9.27 -1.04 -10.89
C THR A 93 8.93 -2.47 -10.49
N ALA A 94 7.64 -2.79 -10.35
CA ALA A 94 7.16 -4.12 -9.97
C ALA A 94 7.46 -5.22 -10.99
N GLN A 95 7.62 -4.86 -12.27
CA GLN A 95 8.07 -5.80 -13.31
C GLN A 95 9.42 -6.47 -13.00
N ALA A 96 10.24 -5.92 -12.10
CA ALA A 96 11.47 -6.57 -11.65
C ALA A 96 11.23 -7.89 -10.88
N TRP A 97 10.02 -8.13 -10.37
CA TRP A 97 9.65 -9.34 -9.63
C TRP A 97 8.34 -10.00 -10.10
N ASP A 98 7.78 -9.62 -11.24
CA ASP A 98 6.50 -10.13 -11.78
C ASP A 98 6.48 -11.67 -12.00
N GLU A 99 7.63 -12.29 -12.25
CA GLU A 99 7.76 -13.75 -12.40
C GLU A 99 8.05 -14.49 -11.08
N GLU A 100 8.25 -13.75 -9.98
CA GLU A 100 8.58 -14.32 -8.66
C GLU A 100 7.31 -14.62 -7.85
N THR A 101 7.33 -15.68 -7.04
CA THR A 101 6.45 -15.76 -5.87
C THR A 101 7.15 -15.03 -4.73
N THR A 102 6.69 -13.83 -4.42
CA THR A 102 7.32 -12.91 -3.46
C THR A 102 6.95 -13.25 -2.03
N ASP A 103 7.57 -12.58 -1.06
CA ASP A 103 7.15 -12.73 0.34
C ASP A 103 5.77 -12.10 0.56
N THR A 104 5.41 -11.06 -0.20
CA THR A 104 4.05 -10.49 -0.20
C THR A 104 3.01 -11.52 -0.64
N ASP A 105 3.29 -12.32 -1.68
CA ASP A 105 2.38 -13.40 -2.10
C ASP A 105 2.17 -14.44 -0.99
N ARG A 106 3.26 -14.88 -0.35
CA ARG A 106 3.22 -15.82 0.78
C ARG A 106 2.49 -15.22 1.99
N PHE A 107 2.64 -13.93 2.21
CA PHE A 107 1.98 -13.23 3.29
C PHE A 107 0.46 -13.22 3.06
N VAL A 108 0.00 -12.85 1.86
CA VAL A 108 -1.42 -12.88 1.50
C VAL A 108 -1.99 -14.31 1.57
N GLU A 109 -1.23 -15.33 1.15
CA GLU A 109 -1.61 -16.74 1.31
C GLU A 109 -1.80 -17.12 2.79
N ALA A 110 -0.86 -16.73 3.66
CA ALA A 110 -0.95 -16.98 5.10
C ALA A 110 -2.15 -16.26 5.74
N ILE A 111 -2.43 -15.02 5.32
CA ILE A 111 -3.60 -14.25 5.73
C ILE A 111 -4.90 -15.00 5.36
N GLY A 112 -5.01 -15.50 4.13
CA GLY A 112 -6.17 -16.30 3.70
C GLY A 112 -6.33 -17.60 4.51
N ALA A 113 -5.23 -18.27 4.85
CA ALA A 113 -5.27 -19.48 5.69
C ALA A 113 -5.78 -19.20 7.12
N LEU A 114 -5.56 -17.99 7.67
CA LEU A 114 -6.08 -17.62 8.99
C LEU A 114 -7.61 -17.51 9.00
N GLU A 115 -8.21 -17.04 7.91
CA GLU A 115 -9.66 -16.94 7.79
C GLU A 115 -10.33 -18.32 7.87
N GLU A 116 -9.71 -19.34 7.28
CA GLU A 116 -10.16 -20.74 7.36
C GLU A 116 -10.13 -21.28 8.80
N LEU A 117 -9.22 -20.76 9.63
CA LEU A 117 -9.10 -21.07 11.06
C LEU A 117 -10.05 -20.25 11.94
N GLY A 118 -10.90 -19.42 11.34
CA GLY A 118 -11.83 -18.53 12.04
C GLY A 118 -11.14 -17.33 12.67
N ILE A 119 -9.96 -16.95 12.18
CA ILE A 119 -9.23 -15.74 12.57
C ILE A 119 -9.35 -14.77 11.41
N ASP A 120 -10.10 -13.69 11.60
CA ASP A 120 -10.24 -12.70 10.54
C ASP A 120 -8.93 -11.94 10.36
N ALA A 121 -8.65 -11.51 9.15
CA ALA A 121 -7.42 -10.84 8.86
C ALA A 121 -7.63 -9.61 7.98
N GLY A 122 -6.77 -8.62 8.16
CA GLY A 122 -6.84 -7.36 7.44
C GLY A 122 -5.45 -6.83 7.11
N ILE A 123 -5.32 -6.31 5.90
CA ILE A 123 -4.11 -5.67 5.38
C ILE A 123 -4.42 -4.18 5.28
N PHE A 124 -3.53 -3.33 5.79
CA PHE A 124 -3.69 -1.87 5.84
C PHE A 124 -5.02 -1.41 6.45
N THR A 125 -5.39 -1.96 7.61
CA THR A 125 -6.65 -1.63 8.28
C THR A 125 -6.48 -1.45 9.79
N ASP A 126 -7.54 -1.07 10.49
CA ASP A 126 -7.64 -1.06 11.95
C ASP A 126 -8.56 -2.20 12.41
N PHE A 127 -8.35 -2.70 13.62
CA PHE A 127 -9.30 -3.62 14.27
C PHE A 127 -10.70 -3.04 14.40
N ALA A 128 -10.84 -1.71 14.44
CA ALA A 128 -12.14 -1.04 14.44
C ALA A 128 -12.98 -1.40 13.21
N ASP A 129 -12.33 -1.66 12.07
CA ASP A 129 -12.95 -1.98 10.79
C ASP A 129 -13.14 -3.50 10.59
N VAL A 130 -12.46 -4.32 11.39
CA VAL A 130 -12.65 -5.78 11.41
C VAL A 130 -13.87 -6.14 12.27
N GLU A 131 -15.05 -6.12 11.67
CA GLU A 131 -16.32 -6.38 12.35
C GLU A 131 -16.36 -7.76 13.05
N PRO A 132 -16.73 -7.83 14.34
CA PRO A 132 -16.90 -9.10 15.02
C PRO A 132 -18.03 -9.95 14.44
N ARG A 133 -17.75 -11.23 14.18
CA ARG A 133 -18.75 -12.20 13.71
C ARG A 133 -18.87 -13.42 14.64
N GLU A 134 -20.03 -14.07 14.59
CA GLU A 134 -20.28 -15.28 15.37
C GLU A 134 -19.32 -16.40 14.95
N GLY A 135 -18.71 -17.09 15.93
CA GLY A 135 -17.76 -18.18 15.69
C GLY A 135 -16.32 -17.74 15.42
N GLN A 136 -16.03 -16.44 15.45
CA GLN A 136 -14.68 -15.90 15.31
C GLN A 136 -13.81 -16.22 16.53
N ARG A 137 -12.58 -16.67 16.28
CA ARG A 137 -11.55 -17.03 17.27
C ARG A 137 -10.55 -15.89 17.49
N GLY A 138 -10.35 -15.03 16.50
CA GLY A 138 -9.44 -13.89 16.66
C GLY A 138 -9.46 -12.96 15.47
N ALA A 139 -8.60 -11.96 15.53
CA ALA A 139 -8.27 -11.11 14.40
C ALA A 139 -6.75 -10.88 14.32
N VAL A 140 -6.22 -10.75 13.10
CA VAL A 140 -4.83 -10.38 12.81
C VAL A 140 -4.82 -9.21 11.85
N VAL A 141 -4.12 -8.13 12.18
CA VAL A 141 -4.13 -6.91 11.37
C VAL A 141 -2.71 -6.42 11.11
N LEU A 142 -2.44 -6.11 9.83
CA LEU A 142 -1.38 -5.21 9.42
C LEU A 142 -1.95 -3.78 9.38
N TRP A 143 -1.36 -2.88 10.15
CA TRP A 143 -1.88 -1.52 10.33
C TRP A 143 -1.87 -0.69 9.05
N VAL A 144 -2.81 0.25 8.94
CA VAL A 144 -2.98 1.18 7.81
C VAL A 144 -1.73 1.95 7.41
N ASN A 145 -0.83 2.26 8.34
CA ASN A 145 0.41 3.01 8.06
C ASN A 145 1.64 2.10 7.93
N ALA A 146 1.47 0.78 7.87
CA ALA A 146 2.60 -0.14 7.80
C ALA A 146 3.41 0.01 6.50
N TRP A 147 2.76 0.45 5.41
CA TRP A 147 3.37 0.63 4.09
C TRP A 147 4.56 1.60 4.13
N GLU A 148 4.58 2.56 5.06
CA GLU A 148 5.68 3.54 5.22
C GLU A 148 7.02 2.89 5.57
N ASN A 149 6.99 1.67 6.13
CA ASN A 149 8.16 0.99 6.65
C ASN A 149 8.64 -0.14 5.74
N PHE A 150 8.02 -0.29 4.56
CA PHE A 150 8.33 -1.36 3.63
C PHE A 150 9.54 -1.05 2.76
N ASP A 151 10.23 -2.11 2.39
CA ASP A 151 11.41 -2.07 1.56
C ASP A 151 11.37 -3.26 0.59
N ASN A 152 11.61 -2.96 -0.69
CA ASN A 152 11.56 -3.92 -1.79
C ASN A 152 12.93 -4.56 -2.10
N ASP A 153 14.00 -4.08 -1.46
CA ASP A 153 15.38 -4.55 -1.61
C ASP A 153 15.85 -5.34 -0.37
N ASP A 154 15.49 -4.90 0.82
CA ASP A 154 15.89 -5.50 2.09
C ASP A 154 14.69 -6.05 2.88
N ALA A 155 14.94 -7.08 3.70
CA ALA A 155 13.90 -7.62 4.57
C ALA A 155 13.71 -6.71 5.79
N VAL A 156 12.47 -6.28 6.03
CA VAL A 156 12.08 -5.43 7.15
C VAL A 156 11.16 -6.19 8.10
N PRO A 157 11.16 -5.87 9.40
CA PRO A 157 10.26 -6.49 10.37
C PRO A 157 8.84 -5.96 10.18
N VAL A 158 7.95 -6.78 9.60
CA VAL A 158 6.53 -6.47 9.49
C VAL A 158 5.81 -6.88 10.77
N MET A 159 5.28 -5.91 11.51
CA MET A 159 4.60 -6.14 12.78
C MET A 159 3.10 -6.32 12.57
N LEU A 160 2.57 -7.44 13.02
CA LEU A 160 1.14 -7.74 13.00
C LEU A 160 0.58 -7.68 14.40
N SER A 161 -0.59 -7.05 14.51
CA SER A 161 -1.34 -7.02 15.77
C SER A 161 -2.35 -8.14 15.79
N LEU A 162 -2.58 -8.70 16.97
CA LEU A 162 -3.50 -9.81 17.17
C LEU A 162 -4.51 -9.44 18.25
N ALA A 163 -5.74 -9.93 18.07
CA ALA A 163 -6.81 -9.84 19.03
C ALA A 163 -7.43 -11.22 19.25
N GLU A 164 -7.61 -11.61 20.52
CA GLU A 164 -8.40 -12.80 20.87
C GLU A 164 -9.90 -12.47 20.79
N ARG A 165 -10.70 -13.40 20.25
CA ARG A 165 -12.16 -13.28 20.16
C ARG A 165 -12.82 -14.62 20.50
N GLY A 166 -14.07 -14.57 20.96
CA GLY A 166 -14.82 -15.77 21.33
C GLY A 166 -14.15 -16.55 22.47
N ASP A 167 -14.02 -17.87 22.29
CA ASP A 167 -13.47 -18.79 23.29
C ASP A 167 -11.96 -19.07 23.13
N ALA A 168 -11.34 -18.57 22.05
CA ALA A 168 -9.91 -18.78 21.83
C ALA A 168 -9.08 -17.83 22.70
N THR A 169 -7.94 -18.34 23.15
CA THR A 169 -6.94 -17.56 23.88
C THR A 169 -5.98 -16.89 22.91
N MET A 170 -5.39 -15.77 23.31
CA MET A 170 -4.36 -15.09 22.51
C MET A 170 -3.17 -16.01 22.19
N ASP A 171 -2.82 -16.95 23.07
CA ASP A 171 -1.71 -17.88 22.83
C ASP A 171 -2.03 -18.87 21.69
N GLU A 172 -3.31 -19.24 21.53
CA GLU A 172 -3.81 -20.04 20.41
C GLU A 172 -3.84 -19.21 19.12
N VAL A 173 -4.33 -17.96 19.17
CA VAL A 173 -4.34 -17.06 18.01
C VAL A 173 -2.92 -16.75 17.53
N GLU A 174 -1.98 -16.47 18.43
CA GLU A 174 -0.56 -16.28 18.11
C GLU A 174 0.08 -17.54 17.53
N ALA A 175 -0.24 -18.72 18.06
CA ALA A 175 0.29 -19.98 17.55
C ALA A 175 -0.25 -20.29 16.15
N ASP A 176 -1.55 -20.07 15.92
CA ASP A 176 -2.20 -20.27 14.62
C ASP A 176 -1.63 -19.27 13.59
N ALA A 177 -1.45 -17.99 13.97
CA ALA A 177 -0.82 -16.97 13.13
C ALA A 177 0.61 -17.35 12.72
N ILE A 178 1.46 -17.69 13.69
CA ILE A 178 2.84 -18.12 13.40
C ILE A 178 2.87 -19.38 12.55
N GLY A 179 1.95 -20.33 12.81
CA GLY A 179 1.79 -21.54 12.03
C GLY A 179 1.48 -21.24 10.56
N ALA A 180 0.48 -20.39 10.30
CA ALA A 180 0.07 -20.01 8.95
C ALA A 180 1.21 -19.36 8.16
N PHE A 181 1.91 -18.37 8.76
CA PHE A 181 3.06 -17.74 8.11
C PHE A 181 4.22 -18.72 7.88
N SER A 182 4.49 -19.61 8.84
CA SER A 182 5.54 -20.64 8.69
C SER A 182 5.22 -21.64 7.58
N GLU A 183 3.95 -22.04 7.44
CA GLU A 183 3.48 -22.93 6.38
C GLU A 183 3.59 -22.29 5.00
N ALA A 184 3.32 -20.98 4.90
CA ALA A 184 3.55 -20.18 3.69
C ALA A 184 5.05 -19.92 3.40
N GLY A 185 5.95 -20.33 4.30
CA GLY A 185 7.41 -20.20 4.13
C GLY A 185 8.01 -18.90 4.66
N LEU A 186 7.27 -18.15 5.48
CA LEU A 186 7.72 -16.93 6.14
C LEU A 186 8.14 -17.21 7.59
N ALA A 187 9.21 -16.55 8.04
CA ALA A 187 9.70 -16.71 9.41
C ALA A 187 8.92 -15.80 10.36
N ALA A 188 7.81 -16.27 10.92
CA ALA A 188 7.06 -15.51 11.93
C ALA A 188 7.57 -15.79 13.36
N GLU A 189 7.73 -14.74 14.15
CA GLU A 189 8.23 -14.81 15.52
C GLU A 189 7.31 -14.08 16.51
N ARG A 190 7.23 -14.62 17.73
CA ARG A 190 6.57 -13.91 18.84
C ARG A 190 7.43 -12.74 19.28
N THR A 191 6.78 -11.62 19.59
CA THR A 191 7.46 -10.52 20.27
C THR A 191 7.43 -10.71 21.79
N GLU A 192 8.19 -9.88 22.52
CA GLU A 192 8.08 -9.82 23.99
C GLU A 192 6.73 -9.26 24.46
N HIS A 193 5.99 -8.60 23.57
CA HIS A 193 4.68 -8.02 23.83
C HIS A 193 3.58 -8.94 23.29
N ARG A 194 2.78 -9.50 24.21
CA ARG A 194 1.63 -10.33 23.84
C ARG A 194 0.66 -9.56 22.94
N GLY A 195 0.07 -10.25 21.95
CA GLY A 195 -0.81 -9.64 20.96
C GLY A 195 -0.06 -9.05 19.76
N PHE A 196 1.24 -9.33 19.61
CA PHE A 196 2.02 -8.95 18.44
C PHE A 196 2.93 -10.08 17.98
N ILE A 197 3.01 -10.27 16.65
CA ILE A 197 4.03 -11.08 16.00
C ILE A 197 4.79 -10.22 15.00
N VAL A 198 6.01 -10.64 14.68
CA VAL A 198 6.84 -10.03 13.63
C VAL A 198 7.12 -11.05 12.56
N VAL A 199 6.99 -10.62 11.31
CA VAL A 199 7.31 -11.38 10.11
C VAL A 199 8.37 -10.60 9.33
N PRO A 200 9.66 -10.92 9.45
CA PRO A 200 10.69 -10.31 8.63
C PRO A 200 10.50 -10.72 7.18
N MET A 201 10.29 -9.76 6.30
CA MET A 201 10.02 -10.03 4.89
C MET A 201 10.46 -8.88 4.02
N ARG A 202 10.74 -9.19 2.76
CA ARG A 202 10.96 -8.17 1.72
C ARG A 202 9.63 -7.91 1.02
N TRP A 203 9.13 -6.68 1.07
CA TRP A 203 7.81 -6.37 0.54
C TRP A 203 7.88 -6.07 -0.96
N ARG A 204 7.30 -6.93 -1.78
CA ARG A 204 7.28 -6.84 -3.24
C ARG A 204 5.88 -7.17 -3.74
N HIS A 205 5.00 -6.18 -3.63
CA HIS A 205 3.65 -6.28 -4.15
C HIS A 205 3.67 -6.23 -5.68
N HIS A 206 2.80 -7.02 -6.32
CA HIS A 206 2.63 -7.00 -7.77
C HIS A 206 1.62 -5.92 -8.12
N VAL A 207 2.07 -4.91 -8.87
CA VAL A 207 1.21 -3.80 -9.28
C VAL A 207 0.51 -4.19 -10.58
N SER A 208 -0.80 -4.01 -10.65
CA SER A 208 -1.58 -4.20 -11.88
C SER A 208 -1.31 -3.06 -12.89
N SER A 209 -1.62 -3.28 -14.17
CA SER A 209 -1.60 -2.19 -15.15
C SER A 209 -2.66 -1.13 -14.78
N TRP A 210 -2.51 0.11 -15.28
CA TRP A 210 -3.48 1.19 -15.04
C TRP A 210 -4.91 0.79 -15.44
N GLU A 211 -5.06 0.15 -16.61
CA GLU A 211 -6.36 -0.34 -17.11
C GLU A 211 -6.95 -1.42 -16.20
N ASP A 212 -6.12 -2.36 -15.73
CA ASP A 212 -6.57 -3.45 -14.86
C ASP A 212 -6.92 -2.97 -13.44
N ALA A 213 -6.30 -1.86 -13.00
CA ALA A 213 -6.59 -1.19 -11.73
C ALA A 213 -7.83 -0.28 -11.80
N GLY A 214 -8.52 -0.21 -12.95
CA GLY A 214 -9.76 0.55 -13.11
C GLY A 214 -9.59 1.98 -13.65
N GLY A 215 -8.38 2.39 -14.01
CA GLY A 215 -8.11 3.70 -14.59
C GLY A 215 -8.73 3.89 -15.98
N HIS A 216 -9.01 5.13 -16.37
CA HIS A 216 -9.48 5.45 -17.72
C HIS A 216 -8.33 5.93 -18.61
N GLU A 217 -8.43 5.69 -19.92
CA GLU A 217 -7.47 6.29 -20.86
C GLU A 217 -7.77 7.80 -20.98
N VAL A 218 -6.76 8.63 -20.71
CA VAL A 218 -6.81 10.09 -20.89
C VAL A 218 -6.39 10.50 -22.31
#